data_AF-A0A7Y0N2N8-F1
#
_entry.id   AF-A0A7Y0N2N8-F1
#
_cell.length_a   1.000
_cell.length_b   1.000
_cell.length_c   1.000
_cell.angle_alpha   90.00
_cell.angle_beta   90.00
_cell.angle_gamma   90.00
#
_symmetry.space_group_name_H-M   'P 1'
#
loop_
_entity.id
_entity.type
_entity.pdbx_description
1 polymer ?
#
loop_
_entity_poly.entity_id
_entity_poly.type
_entity_poly.pdbx_seq_one_letter_code
_entity_poly.pdbx_strand_id
1 'polypeptide(L)'
;NALRGIDVNVIQIGSTTMGKPYGFAPEQNCGTMYYTIQFKSANEKQFGDFADGFVPTPKSQISRSLGLDNRVEGCWVGDDLTKPLGDTSERMLSAALNYMDTGTCPQVSPASFNTMPLNSDSPALKDHRSPLRTEAIHVEIN
;
A
#
# COMPACT_ATOMS: atom_id res chain seq x y z
N ASN A 1 -9.15 -3.19 0.89
CA ASN A 1 -10.24 -2.39 1.51
C ASN A 1 -11.62 -3.03 1.31
N ALA A 2 -12.11 -3.16 0.07
CA ALA A 2 -13.48 -3.60 -0.22
C ALA A 2 -13.91 -4.91 0.47
N LEU A 3 -13.09 -5.97 0.40
CA LEU A 3 -13.36 -7.26 1.06
C LEU A 3 -13.68 -7.12 2.56
N ARG A 4 -12.85 -6.35 3.30
CA ARG A 4 -13.06 -6.11 4.74
C ARG A 4 -14.35 -5.34 5.03
N GLY A 5 -14.83 -4.54 4.07
CA GLY A 5 -16.09 -3.79 4.21
C GLY A 5 -17.33 -4.69 4.16
N ILE A 6 -17.24 -5.86 3.55
CA ILE A 6 -18.32 -6.86 3.48
C ILE A 6 -18.03 -8.07 4.38
N ASP A 7 -17.25 -7.87 5.45
CA ASP A 7 -16.93 -8.87 6.46
C ASP A 7 -16.19 -10.11 5.95
N VAL A 8 -15.52 -10.02 4.80
CA VAL A 8 -14.56 -11.04 4.37
C VAL A 8 -13.31 -10.94 5.25
N ASN A 9 -12.92 -12.07 5.84
CA ASN A 9 -11.68 -12.16 6.59
C ASN A 9 -10.48 -12.00 5.64
N VAL A 10 -9.59 -11.08 5.97
CA VAL A 10 -8.39 -10.77 5.18
C VAL A 10 -7.19 -10.80 6.10
N ILE A 11 -6.21 -11.61 5.72
CA ILE A 11 -4.91 -11.67 6.37
C ILE A 11 -3.88 -10.97 5.48
N GLN A 12 -3.19 -9.97 6.01
CA GLN A 12 -2.13 -9.26 5.29
C GLN A 12 -0.77 -9.87 5.64
N ILE A 13 -0.11 -10.47 4.65
CA ILE A 13 1.28 -10.92 4.76
C ILE A 13 2.16 -9.92 4.01
N GLY A 14 3.22 -9.45 4.64
CA GLY A 14 4.13 -8.48 4.04
C GLY A 14 4.41 -7.30 4.96
N SER A 15 4.68 -6.12 4.39
CA SER A 15 4.83 -4.87 5.12
C SER A 15 3.56 -4.00 5.04
N THR A 16 3.60 -2.83 5.68
CA THR A 16 2.61 -1.77 5.47
C THR A 16 2.53 -1.42 3.99
N THR A 17 1.32 -1.35 3.43
CA THR A 17 1.13 -0.93 2.03
C THR A 17 1.44 0.56 1.86
N MET A 18 1.68 1.03 0.63
CA MET A 18 1.96 2.45 0.40
C MET A 18 0.82 3.42 0.73
N GLY A 19 -0.43 2.95 0.73
CA GLY A 19 -1.58 3.79 1.05
C GLY A 19 -1.99 4.73 -0.09
N LYS A 20 -3.11 4.41 -0.73
CA LYS A 20 -3.72 5.28 -1.74
C LYS A 20 -5.21 4.99 -1.81
N PRO A 21 -6.05 5.77 -1.13
CA PRO A 21 -7.50 5.62 -1.23
C PRO A 21 -8.07 6.32 -2.47
N TYR A 22 -7.25 6.94 -3.30
CA TYR A 22 -7.69 7.81 -4.39
C TYR A 22 -7.61 7.12 -5.75
N GLY A 23 -8.64 7.35 -6.57
CA GLY A 23 -8.73 6.88 -7.96
C GLY A 23 -8.89 8.02 -8.96
N PHE A 24 -8.76 7.68 -10.23
CA PHE A 24 -8.81 8.60 -11.36
C PHE A 24 -9.33 7.88 -12.60
N ALA A 25 -10.02 8.62 -13.48
CA ALA A 25 -10.26 8.23 -14.86
C ALA A 25 -9.26 9.00 -15.75
N PRO A 26 -8.37 8.32 -16.49
CA PRO A 26 -7.36 8.99 -17.27
C PRO A 26 -7.94 9.75 -18.46
N GLU A 27 -7.40 10.92 -18.76
CA GLU A 27 -7.79 11.75 -19.90
C GLU A 27 -6.62 11.98 -20.85
N GLN A 28 -6.87 11.92 -22.16
CA GLN A 28 -5.86 12.13 -23.19
C GLN A 28 -5.94 13.55 -23.75
N ASN A 29 -4.79 14.24 -23.82
CA ASN A 29 -4.67 15.50 -24.53
C ASN A 29 -3.34 15.53 -25.30
N CYS A 30 -3.43 15.64 -26.63
CA CYS A 30 -2.28 15.76 -27.55
C CYS A 30 -1.16 14.73 -27.29
N GLY A 31 -1.50 13.46 -27.10
CA GLY A 31 -0.53 12.37 -26.86
C GLY A 31 0.02 12.29 -25.44
N THR A 32 -0.46 13.15 -24.51
CA THR A 32 -0.18 13.04 -23.07
C THR A 32 -1.39 12.48 -22.34
N MET A 33 -1.18 11.50 -21.47
CA MET A 33 -2.22 10.97 -20.58
C MET A 33 -2.13 11.67 -19.22
N TYR A 34 -3.24 12.27 -18.78
CA TYR A 34 -3.39 12.94 -17.50
C TYR A 34 -4.13 12.02 -16.53
N TYR A 35 -3.57 11.87 -15.31
CA TYR A 35 -4.08 10.99 -14.27
C TYR A 35 -4.48 11.81 -13.03
N THR A 36 -5.44 12.71 -13.20
CA THR A 36 -5.93 13.59 -12.13
C THR A 36 -6.82 12.82 -11.16
N ILE A 37 -6.53 12.91 -9.85
CA ILE A 37 -7.35 12.33 -8.79
C ILE A 37 -8.77 12.90 -8.85
N GLN A 38 -9.78 12.04 -8.87
CA GLN A 38 -11.19 12.44 -9.02
C GLN A 38 -12.09 11.92 -7.90
N PHE A 39 -11.73 10.82 -7.25
CA PHE A 39 -12.54 10.26 -6.18
C PHE A 39 -11.69 9.58 -5.10
N LYS A 40 -12.29 9.45 -3.92
CA LYS A 40 -11.79 8.64 -2.81
C LYS A 40 -12.64 7.38 -2.71
N SER A 41 -11.99 6.21 -2.70
CA SER A 41 -12.63 4.92 -2.53
C SER A 41 -12.90 4.66 -1.05
N ALA A 42 -14.17 4.42 -0.73
CA ALA A 42 -14.60 3.84 0.52
C ALA A 42 -15.09 2.40 0.30
N ASN A 43 -15.08 1.59 1.36
CA ASN A 43 -15.73 0.28 1.35
C ASN A 43 -17.22 0.40 1.72
N GLU A 44 -17.94 -0.72 1.80
CA GLU A 44 -19.38 -0.75 2.15
C GLU A 44 -19.68 -0.10 3.50
N LYS A 45 -18.74 -0.20 4.46
CA LYS A 45 -18.83 0.42 5.78
C LYS A 45 -18.35 1.88 5.81
N GLN A 46 -18.22 2.50 4.63
CA GLN A 46 -17.79 3.89 4.45
C GLN A 46 -16.37 4.21 4.91
N PHE A 47 -15.53 3.19 5.17
CA PHE A 47 -14.13 3.42 5.50
C PHE A 47 -13.29 3.61 4.23
N GLY A 48 -12.59 4.74 4.16
CA GLY A 48 -11.67 5.10 3.07
C GLY A 48 -10.37 5.76 3.54
N ASP A 49 -10.11 5.81 4.85
CA ASP A 49 -8.99 6.53 5.45
C ASP A 49 -7.74 5.67 5.62
N PHE A 50 -7.22 5.16 4.49
CA PHE A 50 -6.02 4.32 4.45
C PHE A 50 -4.89 4.96 3.64
N ALA A 51 -4.77 6.29 3.70
CA ALA A 51 -3.68 7.03 3.05
C ALA A 51 -2.29 6.69 3.64
N ASP A 52 -2.23 6.31 4.92
CA ASP A 52 -1.01 5.82 5.57
C ASP A 52 -0.74 4.32 5.30
N GLY A 53 -1.61 3.68 4.51
CA GLY A 53 -1.52 2.26 4.18
C GLY A 53 -2.16 1.33 5.19
N PHE A 54 -2.43 0.09 4.75
CA PHE A 54 -2.85 -1.00 5.62
C PHE A 54 -1.65 -1.60 6.33
N VAL A 55 -1.76 -1.73 7.66
CA VAL A 55 -0.69 -2.18 8.54
C VAL A 55 -0.98 -3.63 8.99
N PRO A 56 -0.10 -4.61 8.66
CA PRO A 56 -0.17 -5.94 9.24
C PRO A 56 -0.05 -5.84 10.76
N THR A 57 -1.07 -6.30 11.48
CA THR A 57 -1.22 -6.08 12.91
C THR A 57 -1.55 -7.42 13.59
N PRO A 58 -0.95 -7.73 14.76
CA PRO A 58 -1.26 -8.95 15.49
C PRO A 58 -2.75 -9.02 15.85
N LYS A 59 -3.33 -10.23 15.80
CA LYS A 59 -4.75 -10.49 16.09
C LYS A 59 -5.26 -9.87 17.40
N SER A 60 -4.43 -9.79 18.43
CA SER A 60 -4.77 -9.17 19.72
C SER A 60 -5.00 -7.66 19.67
N GLN A 61 -4.58 -6.99 18.59
CA GLN A 61 -4.67 -5.54 18.40
C GLN A 61 -5.63 -5.15 17.25
N ILE A 62 -6.38 -6.12 16.71
CA ILE A 62 -7.35 -5.91 15.62
C ILE A 62 -8.72 -5.55 16.20
N SER A 63 -9.38 -4.58 15.57
CA SER A 63 -10.77 -4.22 15.88
C SER A 63 -11.71 -5.40 15.65
N ARG A 64 -12.73 -5.53 16.50
CA ARG A 64 -13.74 -6.60 16.37
C ARG A 64 -14.66 -6.40 15.17
N SER A 65 -14.74 -5.18 14.63
CA SER A 65 -15.46 -4.87 13.40
C SER A 65 -14.46 -4.63 12.27
N LEU A 66 -14.48 -5.51 11.27
CA LEU A 66 -13.59 -5.43 10.12
C LEU A 66 -13.93 -4.23 9.24
N GLY A 67 -12.90 -3.66 8.59
CA GLY A 67 -13.10 -2.66 7.54
C GLY A 67 -13.49 -1.28 8.04
N LEU A 68 -13.19 -0.93 9.29
CA LEU A 68 -13.39 0.41 9.86
C LEU A 68 -12.08 1.18 10.13
N ASP A 69 -10.93 0.54 9.93
CA ASP A 69 -9.59 1.09 10.15
C ASP A 69 -8.59 0.54 9.12
N ASN A 70 -7.36 1.01 9.18
CA ASN A 70 -6.26 0.52 8.35
C ASN A 70 -5.45 -0.63 8.99
N ARG A 71 -5.88 -1.16 10.13
CA ARG A 71 -5.18 -2.28 10.80
C ARG A 71 -5.76 -3.60 10.28
N VAL A 72 -4.91 -4.44 9.69
CA VAL A 72 -5.32 -5.72 9.09
C VAL A 72 -4.63 -6.83 9.85
N GLU A 73 -5.38 -7.86 10.24
CA GLU A 73 -4.79 -9.05 10.86
C GLU A 73 -3.70 -9.60 9.94
N GLY A 74 -2.54 -9.95 10.48
CA GLY A 74 -1.53 -10.63 9.69
C GLY A 74 -0.12 -10.42 10.18
N CYS A 75 0.82 -10.68 9.26
CA CYS A 75 2.21 -10.91 9.58
C CYS A 75 3.11 -9.92 8.89
N TRP A 76 3.97 -9.32 9.71
CA TRP A 76 5.04 -8.50 9.20
C TRP A 76 6.17 -9.37 8.66
N VAL A 77 6.32 -9.43 7.34
CA VAL A 77 7.30 -10.27 6.66
C VAL A 77 7.91 -9.48 5.52
N GLY A 78 9.24 -9.45 5.43
CA GLY A 78 9.92 -8.85 4.29
C GLY A 78 9.92 -9.81 3.10
N ASP A 79 9.96 -9.24 1.89
CA ASP A 79 10.09 -9.99 0.66
C ASP A 79 11.42 -10.76 0.59
N ASP A 80 11.47 -11.85 -0.19
CA ASP A 80 12.68 -12.59 -0.54
C ASP A 80 12.86 -12.64 -2.06
N LEU A 81 13.50 -11.61 -2.59
CA LEU A 81 13.78 -11.50 -4.02
C LEU A 81 14.84 -12.48 -4.53
N THR A 82 15.42 -13.33 -3.66
CA THR A 82 16.34 -14.39 -4.08
C THR A 82 15.61 -15.64 -4.57
N LYS A 83 14.30 -15.71 -4.38
CA LYS A 83 13.44 -16.82 -4.76
C LYS A 83 12.43 -16.41 -5.82
N PRO A 84 12.02 -17.32 -6.74
CA PRO A 84 10.97 -17.04 -7.70
C PRO A 84 9.59 -17.00 -7.01
N LEU A 85 8.66 -16.21 -7.58
CA LEU A 85 7.27 -16.18 -7.13
C LEU A 85 6.65 -17.58 -7.18
N GLY A 86 5.98 -17.98 -6.10
CA GLY A 86 5.34 -19.29 -5.97
C GLY A 86 6.22 -20.40 -5.39
N ASP A 87 7.52 -20.15 -5.17
CA ASP A 87 8.37 -21.07 -4.39
C ASP A 87 7.85 -21.12 -2.95
N THR A 88 7.46 -22.29 -2.45
CA THR A 88 6.91 -22.43 -1.09
C THR A 88 7.91 -22.06 0.01
N SER A 89 9.19 -21.94 -0.31
CA SER A 89 10.26 -21.49 0.59
C SER A 89 10.53 -19.99 0.54
N GLU A 90 9.91 -19.23 -0.37
CA GLU A 90 9.99 -17.76 -0.33
C GLU A 90 9.25 -17.22 0.92
N ARG A 91 9.75 -16.13 1.49
CA ARG A 91 9.38 -15.66 2.83
C ARG A 91 7.90 -15.32 2.99
N MET A 92 7.29 -14.61 2.05
CA MET A 92 5.88 -14.20 2.14
C MET A 92 4.93 -15.39 1.96
N LEU A 93 5.12 -16.23 0.94
CA LEU A 93 4.29 -17.43 0.75
C LEU A 93 4.48 -18.44 1.87
N SER A 94 5.71 -18.72 2.30
CA SER A 94 5.95 -19.62 3.44
C SER A 94 5.26 -19.12 4.71
N ALA A 95 5.28 -17.81 4.97
CA ALA A 95 4.56 -17.21 6.09
C ALA A 95 3.04 -17.30 5.93
N ALA A 96 2.51 -17.12 4.72
CA ALA A 96 1.09 -17.29 4.44
C ALA A 96 0.63 -18.74 4.71
N LEU A 97 1.39 -19.73 4.23
CA LEU A 97 1.13 -21.15 4.47
C LEU A 97 1.20 -21.50 5.97
N ASN A 98 2.23 -21.01 6.66
CA ASN A 98 2.34 -21.19 8.11
C ASN A 98 1.15 -20.57 8.87
N TYR A 99 0.69 -19.39 8.44
CA TYR A 99 -0.48 -18.75 9.05
C TYR A 99 -1.77 -19.52 8.78
N MET A 100 -1.94 -20.08 7.58
CA MET A 100 -3.09 -20.94 7.27
C MET A 100 -3.15 -22.18 8.17
N ASP A 101 -1.99 -22.79 8.45
CA ASP A 101 -1.92 -24.02 9.24
C ASP A 101 -2.05 -23.76 10.76
N THR A 102 -1.45 -22.67 11.25
CA THR A 102 -1.28 -22.42 12.69
C THR A 102 -2.13 -21.28 13.24
N GLY A 103 -2.62 -20.39 12.39
CA GLY A 103 -3.24 -19.13 12.79
C GLY A 103 -2.27 -18.14 13.46
N THR A 104 -0.96 -18.36 13.33
CA THR A 104 0.07 -17.52 13.95
C THR A 104 1.11 -17.08 12.94
N CYS A 105 1.69 -15.91 13.16
CA CYS A 105 2.78 -15.44 12.34
C CYS A 105 4.07 -16.20 12.67
N PRO A 106 4.85 -16.58 11.64
CA PRO A 106 6.15 -17.17 11.88
C PRO A 106 7.04 -16.19 12.64
N GLN A 107 7.96 -16.72 13.45
CA GLN A 107 9.03 -15.96 14.07
C GLN A 107 10.04 -15.57 13.00
N VAL A 108 9.67 -14.68 12.10
CA VAL A 108 10.63 -14.06 11.19
C VAL A 108 11.27 -12.91 11.94
N SER A 109 12.59 -12.98 12.13
CA SER A 109 13.36 -11.79 12.48
C SER A 109 12.98 -10.70 11.49
N PRO A 110 12.66 -9.48 11.94
CA PRO A 110 12.44 -8.39 11.01
C PRO A 110 13.72 -8.33 10.17
N ALA A 111 13.61 -8.67 8.88
CA ALA A 111 14.70 -8.40 7.96
C ALA A 111 14.94 -6.91 8.13
N SER A 112 16.13 -6.56 8.63
CA SER A 112 16.54 -5.18 8.73
C SER A 112 16.24 -4.59 7.37
N PHE A 113 15.33 -3.62 7.32
CA PHE A 113 15.40 -2.69 6.23
C PHE A 113 16.82 -2.18 6.30
N ASN A 114 17.65 -2.55 5.33
CA ASN A 114 18.65 -1.62 4.92
C ASN A 114 17.82 -0.44 4.44
N THR A 115 17.54 0.49 5.35
CA THR A 115 17.18 1.85 5.00
C THR A 115 18.13 2.18 3.88
N MET A 116 17.63 2.47 2.68
CA MET A 116 18.48 3.06 1.67
C MET A 116 19.20 4.19 2.39
N PRO A 117 20.55 4.22 2.43
CA PRO A 117 21.25 5.29 3.10
C PRO A 117 20.66 6.56 2.54
N LEU A 118 20.13 7.42 3.41
CA LEU A 118 19.71 8.75 3.00
C LEU A 118 21.00 9.43 2.55
N ASN A 119 21.30 9.33 1.26
CA ASN A 119 22.50 9.94 0.72
C ASN A 119 22.23 11.44 0.77
N SER A 120 22.81 12.11 1.77
CA SER A 120 22.75 13.58 1.93
C SER A 120 23.33 14.31 0.72
N ASP A 121 24.00 13.60 -0.18
CA ASP A 121 24.53 14.08 -1.46
C ASP A 121 23.61 13.76 -2.65
N SER A 122 22.32 13.46 -2.43
CA SER A 122 21.37 13.32 -3.53
C SER A 122 21.35 14.64 -4.32
N PRO A 123 21.77 14.66 -5.60
CA PRO A 123 21.74 15.88 -6.37
C PRO A 123 20.30 16.37 -6.42
N ALA A 124 20.09 17.67 -6.16
CA ALA A 124 18.80 18.29 -6.34
C ALA A 124 18.22 17.83 -7.69
N LEU A 125 17.01 17.28 -7.68
CA LEU A 125 16.31 16.89 -8.89
C LEU A 125 16.15 18.17 -9.72
N LYS A 126 17.06 18.41 -10.67
CA LYS A 126 16.91 19.48 -11.64
C LYS A 126 15.79 19.02 -12.54
N ASP A 127 14.60 19.55 -12.31
CA ASP A 127 13.48 19.30 -13.20
C ASP A 127 13.80 19.93 -14.56
N HIS A 128 14.26 19.08 -15.48
CA HIS A 128 14.56 19.46 -16.85
C HIS A 128 13.30 19.58 -17.72
N ARG A 129 12.10 19.45 -17.13
CA ARG A 129 10.84 19.64 -17.86
C ARG A 129 10.67 21.11 -18.21
N SER A 130 10.25 21.36 -19.45
CA SER A 130 9.97 22.71 -19.94
C SER A 130 8.90 23.38 -19.07
N PRO A 131 9.07 24.67 -18.69
CA PRO A 131 8.11 25.41 -17.87
C PRO A 131 6.70 25.49 -18.49
N LEU A 132 6.56 25.19 -19.78
CA LEU A 132 5.27 25.12 -20.48
C LEU A 132 4.44 23.87 -20.14
N ARG A 133 4.99 22.90 -19.41
CA ARG A 133 4.26 21.72 -18.90
C ARG A 133 3.75 21.90 -17.46
N THR A 134 4.08 22.99 -16.79
CA THR A 134 3.82 23.22 -15.35
C THR A 134 2.75 24.26 -15.04
N GLU A 135 2.15 24.91 -16.03
CA GLU A 135 1.01 25.80 -15.79
C GLU A 135 -0.22 24.97 -15.41
N ALA A 136 -0.40 24.74 -14.11
CA ALA A 136 -1.72 24.50 -13.56
C ALA A 136 -2.57 25.73 -13.93
N ILE A 137 -3.60 25.50 -14.75
CA ILE A 137 -4.58 26.53 -15.11
C ILE A 137 -5.11 27.14 -13.82
N HIS A 138 -4.68 28.37 -13.51
CA HIS A 138 -5.30 29.17 -12.46
C HIS A 138 -6.63 29.65 -13.01
N VAL A 139 -7.72 29.05 -12.54
CA VAL A 139 -9.06 29.62 -12.71
C VAL A 139 -9.21 30.67 -11.61
N GLU A 140 -9.11 31.95 -11.97
CA GLU A 140 -9.57 33.02 -11.08
C GLU A 140 -11.10 32.92 -10.99
N ILE A 141 -11.58 32.64 -9.78
CA ILE A 141 -13.00 32.65 -9.44
C ILE A 141 -13.30 34.04 -8.88
N ASN A 142 -14.10 34.82 -9.61
CA ASN A 142 -14.72 36.05 -9.10
C ASN A 142 -15.91 35.73 -8.19
#